data_AF-A0A1M5UA25-F1
#
_entry.id   AF-A0A1M5UA25-F1
#
_cell.length_a   1.000
_cell.length_b   1.000
_cell.length_c   1.000
_cell.angle_alpha   90.00
_cell.angle_beta   90.00
_cell.angle_gamma   90.00
#
_symmetry.space_group_name_H-M   'P 1'
#
loop_
_entity.id
_entity.type
_entity.pdbx_description
1 polymer ?
#
loop_
_entity_poly.entity_id
_entity_poly.type
_entity_poly.pdbx_seq_one_letter_code
_entity_poly.pdbx_strand_id
1 'polypeptide(L)'
;MKLYKLFAFCFLLATLTSCTFTENITINDNGTGKFSVDMDGSALMEMAGDQIGNQMGADAKKEIDSSFTFKQLFDEKKDSIAKLSPETQKEIKKLENFVVNTKMSSEKKQFLMTLSTDFKNVNEMQDILQTLSTLQKLEGGAAASPFGSGFGDNNSKLSYSYDGKKFTRKAVIDAQKKAQKPKDSAGDMSKMMFASSTYVVKYNFPKKIKKVSNPNALFSDDRKSITIQYPFTDYMENPDKLNFDVEFEK
;
A
#
# COMPACT_ATOMS: atom_id res chain seq x y z
N MET A 1 41.56 10.86 3.38
CA MET A 1 40.39 11.72 3.68
C MET A 1 39.28 11.70 2.65
N LYS A 2 39.55 11.29 1.41
CA LYS A 2 38.56 11.31 0.32
C LYS A 2 37.67 10.05 0.26
N LEU A 3 38.21 8.86 0.57
CA LEU A 3 37.41 7.62 0.53
C LEU A 3 36.33 7.54 1.62
N TYR A 4 36.60 7.99 2.84
CA TYR A 4 35.60 7.96 3.92
C TYR A 4 34.51 9.02 3.75
N LYS A 5 34.82 10.16 3.10
CA LYS A 5 33.80 11.10 2.63
C LYS A 5 32.96 10.54 1.49
N LEU A 6 33.55 9.73 0.60
CA LEU A 6 32.84 9.05 -0.48
C LEU A 6 31.95 7.91 0.05
N PHE A 7 32.43 7.11 1.01
CA PHE A 7 31.63 6.09 1.70
C PHE A 7 30.52 6.71 2.56
N ALA A 8 30.79 7.81 3.26
CA ALA A 8 29.77 8.55 3.99
C ALA A 8 28.72 9.17 3.04
N PHE A 9 29.12 9.65 1.86
CA PHE A 9 28.19 10.17 0.85
C PHE A 9 27.35 9.07 0.20
N CYS A 10 27.91 7.89 -0.09
CA CYS A 10 27.15 6.72 -0.54
C CYS A 10 26.23 6.15 0.54
N PHE A 11 26.63 6.19 1.81
CA PHE A 11 25.79 5.79 2.94
C PHE A 11 24.64 6.77 3.16
N LEU A 12 24.89 8.08 3.00
CA LEU A 12 23.87 9.12 3.06
C LEU A 12 22.87 8.97 1.90
N LEU A 13 23.31 8.67 0.68
CA LEU A 13 22.41 8.45 -0.46
C LEU A 13 21.53 7.19 -0.32
N ALA A 14 21.97 6.19 0.45
CA ALA A 14 21.24 4.92 0.61
C ALA A 14 20.09 4.99 1.64
N THR A 15 20.05 6.00 2.51
CA THR A 15 19.06 6.06 3.61
C THR A 15 17.84 6.93 3.31
N LEU A 16 17.76 7.61 2.16
CA LEU A 16 16.94 8.84 2.10
C LEU A 16 15.63 8.76 1.29
N THR A 17 15.35 7.73 0.49
CA THR A 17 14.09 7.63 -0.31
C THR A 17 13.06 6.64 0.26
N SER A 18 12.87 6.61 1.59
CA SER A 18 11.94 5.65 2.20
C SER A 18 10.52 6.21 2.30
N CYS A 19 9.52 5.52 1.75
CA CYS A 19 8.13 5.69 2.15
C CYS A 19 7.79 4.72 3.30
N THR A 20 6.78 5.08 4.10
CA THR A 20 6.16 4.14 5.04
C THR A 20 4.75 3.83 4.58
N PHE A 21 4.47 2.55 4.35
CA PHE A 21 3.14 2.04 4.05
C PHE A 21 2.58 1.38 5.31
N THR A 22 1.46 1.85 5.84
CA THR A 22 0.81 1.26 7.01
C THR A 22 -0.53 0.67 6.61
N GLU A 23 -0.60 -0.66 6.57
CA GLU A 23 -1.84 -1.41 6.43
C GLU A 23 -2.53 -1.52 7.79
N ASN A 24 -3.68 -0.88 7.91
CA ASN A 24 -4.50 -0.90 9.12
C ASN A 24 -5.75 -1.74 8.91
N ILE A 25 -6.06 -2.58 9.89
CA ILE A 25 -7.33 -3.30 9.95
C ILE A 25 -7.88 -3.16 11.35
N THR A 26 -9.13 -2.72 11.47
CA THR A 26 -9.90 -2.81 12.71
C THR A 26 -11.05 -3.75 12.48
N ILE A 27 -11.13 -4.83 13.25
CA ILE A 27 -12.22 -5.82 13.19
C ILE A 27 -13.13 -5.63 14.40
N ASN A 28 -14.43 -5.56 14.16
CA ASN A 28 -15.47 -5.48 15.18
C ASN A 28 -15.95 -6.88 15.59
N ASP A 29 -16.67 -6.99 16.71
CA ASP A 29 -17.19 -8.26 17.24
C ASP A 29 -18.07 -9.03 16.23
N ASN A 30 -18.80 -8.31 15.38
CA ASN A 30 -19.68 -8.88 14.35
C ASN A 30 -18.95 -9.24 13.04
N GLY A 31 -17.63 -9.11 12.98
CA GLY A 31 -16.82 -9.41 11.80
C GLY A 31 -16.81 -8.32 10.72
N THR A 32 -17.52 -7.21 10.93
CA THR A 32 -17.36 -6.01 10.11
C THR A 32 -16.12 -5.24 10.55
N GLY A 33 -15.74 -4.22 9.80
CA GLY A 33 -14.60 -3.41 10.20
C GLY A 33 -14.20 -2.38 9.18
N LYS A 34 -13.01 -1.80 9.42
CA LYS A 34 -12.40 -0.80 8.56
C LYS A 34 -11.03 -1.26 8.15
N PHE A 35 -10.74 -1.08 6.86
CA PHE A 35 -9.44 -1.28 6.26
C PHE A 35 -8.89 0.06 5.80
N SER A 36 -7.61 0.33 6.03
CA SER A 36 -6.91 1.42 5.35
C SER A 36 -5.47 1.10 5.03
N VAL A 37 -4.93 1.75 4.01
CA VAL A 37 -3.50 1.85 3.76
C VAL A 37 -3.11 3.31 3.80
N ASP A 38 -2.27 3.65 4.77
CA ASP A 38 -1.65 4.96 4.88
C ASP A 38 -0.29 4.92 4.19
N MET A 39 -0.02 5.90 3.36
CA MET A 39 1.24 6.09 2.67
C MET A 39 1.83 7.42 3.12
N ASP A 40 2.99 7.36 3.76
CA ASP A 40 3.79 8.51 4.11
C ASP A 40 5.02 8.56 3.18
N GLY A 41 4.96 9.48 2.22
CA GLY A 41 6.07 9.80 1.32
C GLY A 41 6.71 11.15 1.64
N SER A 42 6.57 11.65 2.87
CA SER A 42 7.13 12.95 3.26
C SER A 42 8.66 12.98 3.10
N ALA A 43 9.37 11.89 3.43
CA ALA A 43 10.80 11.78 3.18
C ALA A 43 11.17 11.89 1.69
N LEU A 44 10.33 11.35 0.79
CA LEU A 44 10.50 11.52 -0.65
C LEU A 44 10.30 13.00 -1.06
N MET A 45 9.32 13.69 -0.48
CA MET A 45 9.13 15.13 -0.70
C MET A 45 10.31 15.96 -0.20
N GLU A 46 10.95 15.57 0.90
CA GLU A 46 12.14 16.28 1.39
C GLU A 46 13.31 16.22 0.42
N MET A 47 13.45 15.12 -0.33
CA MET A 47 14.55 14.93 -1.28
C MET A 47 14.25 15.40 -2.70
N ALA A 48 13.06 15.04 -3.19
CA ALA A 48 12.69 15.15 -4.60
C ALA A 48 11.44 16.02 -4.80
N GLY A 49 11.00 16.75 -3.77
CA GLY A 49 9.83 17.62 -3.82
C GLY A 49 9.88 18.65 -4.95
N ASP A 50 11.06 19.19 -5.27
CA ASP A 50 11.23 20.10 -6.41
C ASP A 50 11.04 19.39 -7.76
N GLN A 51 11.51 18.16 -7.91
CA GLN A 51 11.35 17.38 -9.16
C GLN A 51 9.91 16.92 -9.34
N ILE A 52 9.29 16.39 -8.28
CA ILE A 52 7.88 16.00 -8.25
C ILE A 52 6.99 17.23 -8.48
N GLY A 53 7.35 18.35 -7.86
CA GLY A 53 6.67 19.63 -8.04
C GLY A 53 6.73 20.16 -9.47
N ASN A 54 7.87 20.00 -10.13
CA ASN A 54 8.02 20.37 -11.54
C ASN A 54 7.26 19.42 -12.48
N GLN A 55 7.11 18.13 -12.14
CA GLN A 55 6.34 17.16 -12.94
C GLN A 55 4.82 17.34 -12.79
N MET A 56 4.35 17.64 -11.59
CA MET A 56 2.93 17.87 -11.30
C MET A 56 2.47 19.31 -11.61
N GLY A 57 3.39 20.17 -12.05
CA GLY A 57 3.09 21.54 -12.46
C GLY A 57 2.82 22.50 -11.30
N ALA A 58 2.30 23.69 -11.60
CA ALA A 58 2.10 24.77 -10.62
C ALA A 58 1.18 24.39 -9.44
N ASP A 59 0.37 23.34 -9.59
CA ASP A 59 -0.54 22.87 -8.55
C ASP A 59 0.17 22.09 -7.43
N ALA A 60 1.38 21.57 -7.66
CA ALA A 60 2.17 20.91 -6.62
C ALA A 60 2.78 21.86 -5.60
N LYS A 61 2.84 23.16 -5.93
CA LYS A 61 3.25 24.22 -5.00
C LYS A 61 2.11 24.68 -4.10
N LYS A 62 0.87 24.29 -4.39
CA LYS A 62 -0.29 24.60 -3.55
C LYS A 62 -0.40 23.54 -2.45
N GLU A 63 -0.86 23.95 -1.27
CA GLU A 63 -1.30 22.98 -0.28
C GLU A 63 -2.52 22.24 -0.85
N ILE A 64 -2.39 20.92 -0.99
CA ILE A 64 -3.46 20.03 -1.41
C ILE A 64 -3.96 19.33 -0.14
N ASP A 65 -5.21 19.56 0.22
CA ASP A 65 -5.96 18.73 1.17
C ASP A 65 -7.23 18.30 0.43
N SER A 66 -7.16 17.14 -0.23
CA SER A 66 -8.22 16.66 -1.10
C SER A 66 -8.73 15.31 -0.65
N SER A 67 -10.02 15.09 -0.87
CA SER A 67 -10.68 13.81 -0.66
C SER A 67 -11.55 13.51 -1.87
N PHE A 68 -11.48 12.28 -2.37
CA PHE A 68 -12.39 11.81 -3.40
C PHE A 68 -12.81 10.37 -3.13
N THR A 69 -13.96 10.00 -3.68
CA THR A 69 -14.42 8.62 -3.67
C THR A 69 -14.25 8.03 -5.07
N PHE A 70 -13.91 6.74 -5.13
CA PHE A 70 -13.87 6.05 -6.42
C PHE A 70 -15.23 6.00 -7.11
N LYS A 71 -16.32 6.01 -6.33
CA LYS A 71 -17.67 6.18 -6.87
C LYS A 71 -17.80 7.46 -7.70
N GLN A 72 -17.37 8.61 -7.17
CA GLN A 72 -17.37 9.87 -7.92
C GLN A 72 -16.50 9.78 -9.17
N LEU A 73 -15.29 9.22 -9.05
CA LEU A 73 -14.40 9.02 -10.20
C LEU A 73 -15.05 8.14 -11.28
N PHE A 74 -15.78 7.09 -10.89
CA PHE A 74 -16.45 6.19 -11.83
C PHE A 74 -17.63 6.84 -12.53
N ASP A 75 -18.38 7.68 -11.82
CA ASP A 75 -19.46 8.47 -12.40
C ASP A 75 -18.91 9.47 -13.43
N GLU A 76 -17.79 10.14 -13.11
CA GLU A 76 -17.11 11.08 -14.02
C GLU A 76 -16.46 10.40 -15.24
N LYS A 77 -15.92 9.18 -15.06
CA LYS A 77 -15.19 8.44 -16.10
C LYS A 77 -16.02 7.33 -16.74
N LYS A 78 -17.34 7.33 -16.56
CA LYS A 78 -18.26 6.25 -16.98
C LYS A 78 -18.07 5.84 -18.44
N ASP A 79 -17.93 6.80 -19.36
CA ASP A 79 -17.75 6.55 -20.79
C ASP A 79 -16.40 5.90 -21.11
N SER A 80 -15.36 6.17 -20.32
CA SER A 80 -14.05 5.55 -20.46
C SER A 80 -14.04 4.14 -19.87
N ILE A 81 -14.66 3.96 -18.70
CA ILE A 81 -14.81 2.66 -18.03
C ILE A 81 -15.63 1.69 -18.89
N ALA A 82 -16.68 2.18 -19.56
CA ALA A 82 -17.53 1.37 -20.44
C ALA A 82 -16.76 0.76 -21.63
N LYS A 83 -15.62 1.34 -22.03
CA LYS A 83 -14.76 0.83 -23.11
C LYS A 83 -13.79 -0.26 -22.65
N LEU A 84 -13.68 -0.49 -21.34
CA LEU A 84 -12.78 -1.50 -20.78
C LEU A 84 -13.38 -2.91 -20.90
N SER A 85 -12.52 -3.93 -20.82
CA SER A 85 -12.97 -5.33 -20.82
C SER A 85 -13.90 -5.61 -19.63
N PRO A 86 -14.86 -6.55 -19.74
CA PRO A 86 -15.74 -6.92 -18.63
C PRO A 86 -14.98 -7.36 -17.37
N GLU A 87 -13.84 -8.01 -17.55
CA GLU A 87 -12.96 -8.42 -16.45
C GLU A 87 -12.38 -7.20 -15.73
N THR A 88 -11.87 -6.24 -16.49
CA THR A 88 -11.33 -4.98 -15.98
C THR A 88 -12.41 -4.14 -15.28
N GLN A 89 -13.60 -4.03 -15.86
CA GLN A 89 -14.73 -3.33 -15.22
C GLN A 89 -15.09 -3.96 -13.88
N LYS A 90 -15.06 -5.30 -13.80
CA LYS A 90 -15.32 -6.04 -12.56
C LYS A 90 -14.24 -5.79 -11.50
N GLU A 91 -12.97 -5.67 -11.89
CA GLU A 91 -11.87 -5.36 -10.97
C GLU A 91 -11.96 -3.94 -10.42
N ILE A 92 -12.19 -2.96 -11.30
CA ILE A 92 -12.32 -1.55 -10.92
C ILE A 92 -13.53 -1.33 -10.00
N LYS A 93 -14.66 -2.00 -10.27
CA LYS A 93 -15.88 -1.87 -9.45
C LYS A 93 -15.65 -2.25 -7.98
N LYS A 94 -14.67 -3.10 -7.67
CA LYS A 94 -14.34 -3.44 -6.28
C LYS A 94 -13.82 -2.26 -5.48
N LEU A 95 -13.39 -1.19 -6.16
CA LEU A 95 -12.89 0.02 -5.54
C LEU A 95 -14.00 1.04 -5.25
N GLU A 96 -15.25 0.79 -5.67
CA GLU A 96 -16.35 1.78 -5.59
C GLU A 96 -16.53 2.38 -4.18
N ASN A 97 -16.30 1.58 -3.14
CA ASN A 97 -16.46 1.97 -1.74
C ASN A 97 -15.20 2.57 -1.10
N PHE A 98 -14.16 2.85 -1.89
CA PHE A 98 -12.92 3.42 -1.37
C PHE A 98 -12.98 4.94 -1.34
N VAL A 99 -12.45 5.47 -0.25
CA VAL A 99 -12.20 6.89 -0.04
C VAL A 99 -10.70 7.11 -0.07
N VAL A 100 -10.26 8.07 -0.87
CA VAL A 100 -8.89 8.51 -0.97
C VAL A 100 -8.79 9.88 -0.32
N ASN A 101 -7.89 10.03 0.64
CA ASN A 101 -7.55 11.32 1.22
C ASN A 101 -6.08 11.60 0.91
N THR A 102 -5.78 12.78 0.38
CA THR A 102 -4.41 13.19 0.04
C THR A 102 -4.11 14.52 0.71
N LYS A 103 -2.98 14.58 1.40
CA LYS A 103 -2.40 15.80 1.95
C LYS A 103 -1.01 15.99 1.39
N MET A 104 -0.82 17.06 0.62
CA MET A 104 0.47 17.43 0.06
C MET A 104 0.76 18.89 0.38
N SER A 105 1.96 19.17 0.90
CA SER A 105 2.42 20.53 1.13
C SER A 105 3.92 20.60 0.86
N SER A 106 4.31 21.39 -0.14
CA SER A 106 5.72 21.63 -0.44
C SER A 106 6.42 22.40 0.68
N GLU A 107 5.70 23.29 1.39
CA GLU A 107 6.24 24.06 2.52
C GLU A 107 6.51 23.16 3.73
N LYS A 108 5.54 22.31 4.08
CA LYS A 108 5.68 21.35 5.19
C LYS A 108 6.45 20.08 4.81
N LYS A 109 6.90 19.97 3.55
CA LYS A 109 7.53 18.79 2.96
C LYS A 109 6.74 17.51 3.22
N GLN A 110 5.42 17.62 3.12
CA GLN A 110 4.49 16.59 3.52
C GLN A 110 3.88 15.94 2.28
N PHE A 111 3.82 14.61 2.28
CA PHE A 111 2.99 13.85 1.36
C PHE A 111 2.39 12.64 2.07
N LEU A 112 1.11 12.77 2.42
CA LEU A 112 0.32 11.71 3.05
C LEU A 112 -0.83 11.33 2.13
N MET A 113 -1.04 10.04 1.96
CA MET A 113 -2.19 9.50 1.26
C MET A 113 -2.80 8.37 2.07
N THR A 114 -4.11 8.40 2.28
CA THR A 114 -4.85 7.32 2.93
C THR A 114 -5.90 6.79 1.97
N LEU A 115 -5.81 5.50 1.64
CA LEU A 115 -6.89 4.75 1.02
C LEU A 115 -7.66 4.02 2.11
N SER A 116 -8.98 4.13 2.16
CA SER A 116 -9.77 3.44 3.18
C SER A 116 -11.11 2.94 2.66
N THR A 117 -11.60 1.87 3.26
CA THR A 117 -12.95 1.34 3.03
C THR A 117 -13.45 0.62 4.27
N ASP A 118 -14.77 0.46 4.36
CA ASP A 118 -15.42 -0.40 5.33
C ASP A 118 -15.71 -1.76 4.69
N PHE A 119 -15.56 -2.84 5.46
CA PHE A 119 -15.89 -4.20 5.02
C PHE A 119 -16.98 -4.79 5.91
N LYS A 120 -17.85 -5.61 5.31
CA LYS A 120 -18.86 -6.38 6.06
C LYS A 120 -18.31 -7.71 6.54
N ASN A 121 -17.38 -8.27 5.77
CA ASN A 121 -16.69 -9.50 6.13
C ASN A 121 -15.21 -9.38 5.74
N VAL A 122 -14.34 -9.83 6.62
CA VAL A 122 -12.88 -9.87 6.44
C VAL A 122 -12.49 -10.59 5.12
N ASN A 123 -13.25 -11.59 4.70
CA ASN A 123 -13.01 -12.35 3.47
C ASN A 123 -13.25 -11.52 2.18
N GLU A 124 -13.94 -10.39 2.28
CA GLU A 124 -14.19 -9.48 1.15
C GLU A 124 -12.98 -8.58 0.86
N MET A 125 -12.05 -8.47 1.81
CA MET A 125 -10.84 -7.67 1.66
C MET A 125 -9.90 -8.29 0.63
N GLN A 126 -9.29 -7.43 -0.17
CA GLN A 126 -8.35 -7.78 -1.23
C GLN A 126 -7.07 -6.95 -1.09
N ASP A 127 -6.04 -7.29 -1.88
CA ASP A 127 -4.83 -6.47 -1.93
C ASP A 127 -5.11 -5.14 -2.65
N ILE A 128 -5.05 -4.07 -1.88
CA ILE A 128 -5.43 -2.74 -2.31
C ILE A 128 -4.36 -2.11 -3.17
N LEU A 129 -3.10 -2.32 -2.81
CA LEU A 129 -1.97 -1.80 -3.55
C LEU A 129 -1.91 -2.44 -4.94
N GLN A 130 -2.23 -3.73 -5.06
CA GLN A 130 -2.42 -4.35 -6.38
C GLN A 130 -3.56 -3.70 -7.16
N THR A 131 -4.68 -3.44 -6.50
CA THR A 131 -5.86 -2.86 -7.16
C THR A 131 -5.57 -1.42 -7.64
N LEU A 132 -4.82 -0.64 -6.88
CA LEU A 132 -4.28 0.66 -7.31
C LEU A 132 -3.32 0.51 -8.50
N SER A 133 -2.45 -0.51 -8.50
CA SER A 133 -1.57 -0.80 -9.64
C SER A 133 -2.36 -1.04 -10.93
N THR A 134 -3.46 -1.78 -10.84
CA THR A 134 -4.35 -2.05 -11.99
C THR A 134 -4.98 -0.75 -12.51
N LEU A 135 -5.43 0.15 -11.63
CA LEU A 135 -5.95 1.46 -12.05
C LEU A 135 -4.91 2.31 -12.75
N GLN A 136 -3.69 2.37 -12.22
CA GLN A 136 -2.61 3.15 -12.81
C GLN A 136 -2.29 2.70 -14.24
N LYS A 137 -2.38 1.40 -14.52
CA LYS A 137 -2.20 0.84 -15.87
C LYS A 137 -3.28 1.33 -16.86
N LEU A 138 -4.45 1.75 -16.38
CA LEU A 138 -5.61 2.11 -17.21
C LEU A 138 -5.69 3.60 -17.56
N GLU A 139 -5.18 4.51 -16.71
CA GLU A 139 -5.29 5.97 -16.94
C GLU A 139 -4.24 6.55 -17.91
N GLY A 140 -3.36 5.74 -18.52
CA GLY A 140 -2.43 6.22 -19.56
C GLY A 140 -0.99 5.72 -19.46
N GLY A 141 -0.70 4.72 -18.62
CA GLY A 141 0.60 4.09 -18.54
C GLY A 141 1.59 4.77 -17.59
N ALA A 142 2.75 4.12 -17.42
CA ALA A 142 3.80 4.35 -16.42
C ALA A 142 4.28 5.80 -16.17
N ALA A 143 3.91 6.77 -17.01
CA ALA A 143 4.40 8.14 -16.96
C ALA A 143 3.56 9.10 -16.10
N ALA A 144 2.34 8.72 -15.72
CA ALA A 144 1.40 9.62 -15.03
C ALA A 144 1.31 9.43 -13.50
N SER A 145 1.91 8.36 -12.95
CA SER A 145 1.87 8.10 -11.51
C SER A 145 3.19 8.46 -10.83
N PRO A 146 3.18 9.27 -9.74
CA PRO A 146 4.38 9.55 -8.96
C PRO A 146 4.98 8.30 -8.29
N PHE A 147 4.26 7.17 -8.31
CA PHE A 147 4.69 5.89 -7.74
C PHE A 147 5.36 4.96 -8.77
N GLY A 148 5.38 5.33 -10.05
CA GLY A 148 5.94 4.51 -11.13
C GLY A 148 5.09 3.27 -11.46
N SER A 149 5.43 2.60 -12.56
CA SER A 149 4.75 1.37 -12.98
C SER A 149 5.03 0.19 -12.06
N GLY A 150 4.03 -0.64 -11.84
CA GLY A 150 4.16 -1.88 -11.07
C GLY A 150 4.24 -1.67 -9.56
N PHE A 151 4.04 -0.44 -9.08
CA PHE A 151 3.85 -0.16 -7.67
C PHE A 151 2.69 -1.02 -7.13
N GLY A 152 2.90 -1.72 -6.02
CA GLY A 152 1.89 -2.62 -5.43
C GLY A 152 1.74 -3.99 -6.11
N ASP A 153 2.37 -4.25 -7.25
CA ASP A 153 2.21 -5.52 -7.99
C ASP A 153 3.19 -6.61 -7.51
N ASN A 154 2.75 -7.39 -6.53
CA ASN A 154 3.52 -8.49 -5.93
C ASN A 154 3.21 -9.89 -6.48
N ASN A 155 2.41 -10.01 -7.56
CA ASN A 155 2.02 -11.29 -8.17
C ASN A 155 1.42 -12.32 -7.17
N SER A 156 0.76 -11.87 -6.11
CA SER A 156 0.12 -12.78 -5.16
C SER A 156 -1.39 -12.60 -5.10
N LYS A 157 -2.08 -13.62 -4.61
CA LYS A 157 -3.47 -13.50 -4.19
C LYS A 157 -3.49 -13.41 -2.67
N LEU A 158 -3.82 -12.22 -2.16
CA LEU A 158 -4.02 -12.00 -0.74
C LEU A 158 -5.43 -12.42 -0.32
N SER A 159 -5.52 -13.08 0.82
CA SER A 159 -6.76 -13.53 1.41
C SER A 159 -6.69 -13.38 2.92
N TYR A 160 -7.85 -13.11 3.50
CA TYR A 160 -8.03 -12.95 4.93
C TYR A 160 -9.14 -13.87 5.40
N SER A 161 -9.06 -14.33 6.65
CA SER A 161 -10.15 -15.07 7.29
C SER A 161 -10.25 -14.73 8.77
N TYR A 162 -11.47 -14.62 9.28
CA TYR A 162 -11.74 -14.43 10.69
C TYR A 162 -13.01 -15.18 11.12
N ASP A 163 -12.91 -16.01 12.15
CA ASP A 163 -14.03 -16.81 12.69
C ASP A 163 -14.35 -16.49 14.16
N GLY A 164 -13.78 -15.43 14.72
CA GLY A 164 -13.92 -15.06 16.12
C GLY A 164 -13.01 -15.82 17.09
N LYS A 165 -12.29 -16.86 16.64
CA LYS A 165 -11.28 -17.61 17.41
C LYS A 165 -9.89 -17.48 16.82
N LYS A 166 -9.81 -17.35 15.49
CA LYS A 166 -8.58 -17.21 14.73
C LYS A 166 -8.77 -16.16 13.63
N PHE A 167 -7.73 -15.36 13.43
CA PHE A 167 -7.54 -14.55 12.24
C PHE A 167 -6.36 -15.10 11.43
N THR A 168 -6.46 -15.08 10.10
CA THR A 168 -5.41 -15.50 9.18
C THR A 168 -5.25 -14.46 8.09
N ARG A 169 -4.00 -14.07 7.80
CA ARG A 169 -3.60 -13.36 6.60
C ARG A 169 -2.74 -14.28 5.75
N LYS A 170 -3.13 -14.51 4.49
CA LYS A 170 -2.43 -15.41 3.58
C LYS A 170 -2.33 -14.85 2.17
N ALA A 171 -1.11 -14.58 1.74
CA ALA A 171 -0.71 -14.36 0.37
C ALA A 171 -0.22 -15.67 -0.26
N VAL A 172 -0.72 -15.96 -1.45
CA VAL A 172 -0.29 -17.10 -2.27
C VAL A 172 0.25 -16.57 -3.58
N ILE A 173 1.51 -16.87 -3.89
CA ILE A 173 2.16 -16.42 -5.12
C ILE A 173 1.52 -17.11 -6.33
N ASP A 174 1.14 -16.32 -7.32
CA ASP A 174 0.67 -16.80 -8.62
C ASP A 174 1.88 -17.11 -9.51
N ALA A 175 2.23 -18.39 -9.59
CA ALA A 175 3.39 -18.87 -10.36
C ALA A 175 3.27 -18.57 -11.87
N GLN A 176 2.06 -18.49 -12.42
CA GLN A 176 1.84 -18.20 -13.83
C GLN A 176 2.09 -16.72 -14.14
N LYS A 177 1.68 -15.82 -13.24
CA LYS A 177 1.98 -14.38 -13.36
C LYS A 177 3.45 -14.03 -13.10
N LYS A 178 4.14 -14.76 -12.22
CA LYS A 178 5.58 -14.58 -11.98
C LYS A 178 6.42 -14.86 -13.25
N ALA A 179 6.02 -15.83 -14.06
CA ALA A 179 6.72 -16.22 -15.29
C ALA A 179 6.50 -15.26 -16.48
N GLN A 180 5.43 -14.46 -16.44
CA GLN A 180 5.07 -13.53 -17.52
C GLN A 180 5.69 -12.14 -17.37
N LYS A 181 6.38 -11.81 -16.27
CA LYS A 181 7.04 -10.51 -16.12
C LYS A 181 8.09 -10.33 -17.23
N PRO A 182 7.87 -9.43 -18.21
CA PRO A 182 8.96 -8.98 -19.07
C PRO A 182 10.00 -8.30 -18.18
N LYS A 183 11.25 -8.18 -18.64
CA LYS A 183 12.21 -7.23 -18.06
C LYS A 183 11.70 -5.81 -18.32
N ASP A 184 10.76 -5.37 -17.50
CA ASP A 184 10.22 -4.03 -17.57
C ASP A 184 11.13 -3.11 -16.75
N SER A 185 11.96 -2.35 -17.45
CA SER A 185 12.94 -1.43 -16.85
C SER A 185 12.30 -0.40 -15.92
N ALA A 186 11.01 -0.08 -16.13
CA ALA A 186 10.29 0.86 -15.28
C ALA A 186 9.86 0.23 -13.93
N GLY A 187 9.57 -1.08 -13.92
CA GLY A 187 9.31 -1.84 -12.69
C GLY A 187 10.56 -2.06 -11.83
N ASP A 188 11.74 -2.12 -12.44
CA ASP A 188 12.99 -2.20 -11.69
C ASP A 188 13.40 -0.86 -11.08
N MET A 189 13.07 0.27 -11.71
CA MET A 189 13.26 1.61 -11.10
C MET A 189 12.35 1.85 -9.90
N SER A 190 11.06 1.47 -9.96
CA SER A 190 10.16 1.61 -8.82
C SER A 190 10.63 0.76 -7.62
N LYS A 191 11.12 -0.46 -7.86
CA LYS A 191 11.74 -1.28 -6.81
C LYS A 191 12.94 -0.59 -6.15
N MET A 192 13.84 0.00 -6.93
CA MET A 192 15.00 0.71 -6.39
C MET A 192 14.56 1.93 -5.56
N MET A 193 13.56 2.68 -6.05
CA MET A 193 13.00 3.84 -5.36
C MET A 193 12.44 3.47 -3.98
N PHE A 194 11.69 2.36 -3.89
CA PHE A 194 11.08 1.91 -2.64
C PHE A 194 11.91 0.88 -1.87
N ALA A 195 13.18 0.64 -2.24
CA ALA A 195 14.00 -0.40 -1.62
C ALA A 195 14.24 -0.17 -0.11
N SER A 196 14.32 1.10 0.32
CA SER A 196 14.44 1.49 1.72
C SER A 196 13.10 1.72 2.42
N SER A 197 11.98 1.49 1.72
CA SER A 197 10.63 1.70 2.28
C SER A 197 10.23 0.59 3.24
N THR A 198 9.33 0.93 4.16
CA THR A 198 8.81 0.00 5.18
C THR A 198 7.34 -0.29 4.93
N TYR A 199 6.95 -1.54 5.17
CA TYR A 199 5.56 -1.99 5.19
C TYR A 199 5.17 -2.39 6.63
N VAL A 200 4.25 -1.65 7.23
CA VAL A 200 3.78 -1.83 8.60
C VAL A 200 2.38 -2.41 8.56
N VAL A 201 2.19 -3.56 9.21
CA VAL A 201 0.89 -4.18 9.44
C VAL A 201 0.44 -3.81 10.85
N LYS A 202 -0.67 -3.09 10.99
CA LYS A 202 -1.23 -2.67 12.27
C LYS A 202 -2.69 -3.10 12.40
N TYR A 203 -2.93 -4.22 13.06
CA TYR A 203 -4.28 -4.79 13.16
C TYR A 203 -4.81 -4.71 14.58
N ASN A 204 -6.06 -4.27 14.71
CA ASN A 204 -6.82 -4.20 15.94
C ASN A 204 -7.98 -5.21 15.89
N PHE A 205 -8.08 -6.02 16.93
CA PHE A 205 -9.08 -7.07 17.08
C PHE A 205 -9.99 -6.77 18.27
N PRO A 206 -11.23 -7.28 18.25
CA PRO A 206 -12.15 -6.99 19.33
C PRO A 206 -11.83 -7.81 20.60
N LYS A 207 -11.13 -8.94 20.43
CA LYS A 207 -10.71 -9.85 21.50
C LYS A 207 -9.22 -9.74 21.80
N LYS A 208 -8.86 -10.06 23.04
CA LYS A 208 -7.46 -10.18 23.45
C LYS A 208 -6.76 -11.28 22.69
N ILE A 209 -5.53 -10.99 22.28
CA ILE A 209 -4.68 -11.88 21.51
C ILE A 209 -3.95 -12.80 22.48
N LYS A 210 -4.08 -14.09 22.23
CA LYS A 210 -3.36 -15.13 22.94
C LYS A 210 -1.99 -15.36 22.31
N LYS A 211 -1.96 -15.56 20.99
CA LYS A 211 -0.77 -15.94 20.23
C LYS A 211 -0.77 -15.34 18.84
N VAL A 212 0.40 -15.01 18.34
CA VAL A 212 0.65 -14.64 16.93
C VAL A 212 1.74 -15.57 16.41
N SER A 213 1.57 -16.06 15.18
CA SER A 213 2.57 -16.94 14.55
C SER A 213 3.85 -16.21 14.13
N ASN A 214 3.75 -14.91 13.85
CA ASN A 214 4.91 -14.07 13.54
C ASN A 214 5.65 -13.70 14.85
N PRO A 215 6.93 -14.09 15.01
CA PRO A 215 7.69 -13.86 16.24
C PRO A 215 8.07 -12.40 16.46
N ASN A 216 8.02 -11.56 15.41
CA ASN A 216 8.36 -10.14 15.47
C ASN A 216 7.14 -9.25 15.74
N ALA A 217 5.97 -9.85 16.03
CA ALA A 217 4.77 -9.09 16.33
C ALA A 217 4.88 -8.38 17.69
N LEU A 218 4.68 -7.07 17.66
CA LEU A 218 4.54 -6.23 18.86
C LEU A 218 3.07 -6.17 19.25
N PHE A 219 2.79 -6.14 20.55
CA PHE A 219 1.42 -6.08 21.08
C PHE A 219 1.14 -4.70 21.68
N SER A 220 -0.10 -4.23 21.58
CA SER A 220 -0.59 -3.12 22.39
C SER A 220 -0.75 -3.53 23.86
N ASP A 221 -0.79 -2.54 24.76
CA ASP A 221 -0.93 -2.76 26.22
C ASP A 221 -2.20 -3.53 26.58
N ASP A 222 -3.31 -3.28 25.87
CA ASP A 222 -4.58 -3.98 26.05
C ASP A 222 -4.61 -5.39 25.43
N ARG A 223 -3.51 -5.79 24.75
CA ARG A 223 -3.34 -7.05 24.02
C ARG A 223 -4.35 -7.26 22.90
N LYS A 224 -4.99 -6.21 22.38
CA LYS A 224 -5.97 -6.30 21.29
C LYS A 224 -5.41 -5.95 19.91
N SER A 225 -4.22 -5.37 19.85
CA SER A 225 -3.60 -4.97 18.60
C SER A 225 -2.23 -5.61 18.42
N ILE A 226 -1.88 -5.82 17.15
CA ILE A 226 -0.52 -6.18 16.75
C ILE A 226 0.04 -5.14 15.80
N THR A 227 1.36 -4.96 15.87
CA THR A 227 2.15 -4.24 14.87
C THR A 227 3.26 -5.16 14.40
N ILE A 228 3.39 -5.34 13.09
CA ILE A 228 4.50 -6.08 12.46
C ILE A 228 5.12 -5.20 11.38
N GLN A 229 6.44 -5.06 11.39
CA GLN A 229 7.16 -4.28 10.39
C GLN A 229 7.93 -5.21 9.45
N TYR A 230 7.85 -4.93 8.16
CA TYR A 230 8.56 -5.63 7.10
C TYR A 230 9.27 -4.62 6.20
N PRO A 231 10.40 -5.00 5.57
CA PRO A 231 10.87 -4.28 4.39
C PRO A 231 9.78 -4.29 3.30
N PHE A 232 9.56 -3.17 2.63
CA PHE A 232 8.58 -3.12 1.53
C PHE A 232 8.97 -4.04 0.36
N THR A 233 10.27 -4.34 0.22
CA THR A 233 10.78 -5.34 -0.73
C THR A 233 10.23 -6.74 -0.46
N ASP A 234 10.02 -7.13 0.79
CA ASP A 234 9.39 -8.41 1.11
C ASP A 234 7.92 -8.43 0.66
N TYR A 235 7.19 -7.31 0.80
CA TYR A 235 5.84 -7.21 0.23
C TYR A 235 5.85 -7.41 -1.29
N MET A 236 6.82 -6.83 -2.00
CA MET A 236 6.88 -6.88 -3.47
C MET A 236 7.35 -8.24 -4.02
N GLU A 237 8.29 -8.90 -3.35
CA GLU A 237 9.01 -10.05 -3.90
C GLU A 237 8.69 -11.38 -3.21
N ASN A 238 8.41 -11.31 -1.91
CA ASN A 238 8.20 -12.45 -1.01
C ASN A 238 6.90 -12.26 -0.18
N PRO A 239 5.74 -12.01 -0.82
CA PRO A 239 4.52 -11.62 -0.12
C PRO A 239 4.01 -12.68 0.87
N ASP A 240 4.41 -13.94 0.69
CA ASP A 240 4.13 -15.06 1.59
C ASP A 240 4.88 -14.97 2.94
N LYS A 241 6.00 -14.25 3.02
CA LYS A 241 6.66 -13.94 4.31
C LYS A 241 5.81 -13.08 5.23
N LEU A 242 4.85 -12.35 4.67
CA LEU A 242 3.92 -11.51 5.43
C LEU A 242 2.70 -12.32 5.90
N ASN A 243 2.70 -13.64 5.74
CA ASN A 243 1.63 -14.50 6.23
C ASN A 243 1.71 -14.66 7.74
N PHE A 244 0.56 -14.56 8.41
CA PHE A 244 0.49 -14.84 9.83
C PHE A 244 -0.93 -15.18 10.27
N ASP A 245 -0.96 -15.97 11.33
CA ASP A 245 -2.11 -16.31 12.14
C ASP A 245 -2.09 -15.56 13.47
N VAL A 246 -3.30 -15.24 13.95
CA VAL A 246 -3.57 -14.71 15.29
C VAL A 246 -4.62 -15.61 15.95
N GLU A 247 -4.34 -16.07 17.17
CA GLU A 247 -5.29 -16.81 18.02
C GLU A 247 -5.75 -15.94 19.18
N PHE A 248 -7.04 -15.96 19.49
CA PHE A 248 -7.63 -15.14 20.56
C PHE A 248 -7.82 -15.93 21.86
N GLU A 249 -7.92 -15.20 22.97
CA GLU A 249 -8.39 -15.76 24.23
C GLU A 249 -9.83 -16.26 24.11
N LYS A 250 -10.18 -17.24 24.95
CA LYS A 250 -11.52 -17.82 24.99
C LYS A 250 -12.53 -16.85 25.61
#